data_AF-A0A7C3BWL8-F1
#
_entry.id   AF-A0A7C3BWL8-F1
#
_cell.length_a   1.000
_cell.length_b   1.000
_cell.length_c   1.000
_cell.angle_alpha   90.00
_cell.angle_beta   90.00
_cell.angle_gamma   90.00
#
_symmetry.space_group_name_H-M   'P 1'
#
loop_
_entity.id
_entity.type
_entity.pdbx_description
1 polymer ?
#
loop_
_entity_poly.entity_id
_entity_poly.type
_entity_poly.pdbx_seq_one_letter_code
_entity_poly.pdbx_strand_id
1 'polypeptide(L)'
;MDESSRKDCDVGCGTDWSSPDALALATRQVKDRFGSEAVLEYFDVLDETDNSRANEWRQKIRERDLSVPLLLINGHLRIAGQFDIRQVIDAVEAEMEMGT
;
A
#
# COMPACT_ATOMS: atom_id res chain seq x y z
N MET A 1 22.21 27.28 -14.76
CA MET A 1 20.87 27.87 -14.77
C MET A 1 19.91 26.80 -14.32
N ASP A 2 19.64 26.85 -13.01
CA ASP A 2 18.41 26.48 -12.31
C ASP A 2 17.99 25.00 -12.27
N GLU A 3 18.54 24.31 -11.27
CA GLU A 3 17.95 23.15 -10.57
C GLU A 3 16.54 23.50 -10.08
N SER A 4 15.57 23.41 -10.98
CA SER A 4 14.18 23.75 -10.70
C SER A 4 13.46 22.51 -10.20
N SER A 5 13.52 22.34 -8.87
CA SER A 5 12.42 21.79 -8.06
C SER A 5 12.01 20.35 -8.37
N ARG A 6 12.75 19.39 -7.80
CA ARG A 6 12.14 18.13 -7.34
C ARG A 6 11.09 18.53 -6.30
N LYS A 7 9.85 18.73 -6.76
CA LYS A 7 8.67 19.00 -5.92
C LYS A 7 8.54 17.83 -4.95
N ASP A 8 9.00 18.09 -3.75
CA ASP A 8 8.55 17.51 -2.50
C ASP A 8 7.03 17.34 -2.62
N CYS A 9 6.59 16.11 -2.90
CA CYS A 9 5.18 15.74 -2.86
C CYS A 9 4.80 15.55 -1.39
N ASP A 10 4.88 16.65 -0.64
CA ASP A 10 4.38 16.76 0.71
C ASP A 10 2.90 17.11 0.58
N VAL A 11 2.05 16.15 0.93
CA VAL A 11 0.58 16.28 1.05
C VAL A 11 -0.21 16.25 -0.27
N GLY A 12 -0.71 15.06 -0.61
CA GLY A 12 -1.93 14.89 -1.41
C GLY A 12 -1.77 14.41 -2.85
N CYS A 13 -0.55 14.14 -3.31
CA CYS A 13 -0.38 13.33 -4.51
C CYS A 13 -0.41 11.88 -4.06
N GLY A 14 -1.56 11.21 -4.20
CA GLY A 14 -1.69 9.81 -3.81
C GLY A 14 -0.47 9.01 -4.28
N THR A 15 0.16 8.30 -3.34
CA THR A 15 1.41 7.59 -3.60
C THR A 15 1.25 6.60 -4.76
N ASP A 16 2.13 6.68 -5.76
CA ASP A 16 2.16 5.73 -6.87
C ASP A 16 2.76 4.40 -6.39
N TRP A 17 1.91 3.53 -5.84
CA TRP A 17 2.32 2.24 -5.29
C TRP A 17 2.83 1.25 -6.33
N SER A 18 2.59 1.51 -7.63
CA SER A 18 3.22 0.75 -8.72
C SER A 18 4.70 1.10 -8.93
N SER A 19 5.16 2.24 -8.43
CA SER A 19 6.53 2.68 -8.61
C SER A 19 7.48 1.92 -7.67
N PRO A 20 8.54 1.29 -8.19
CA PRO A 20 9.48 0.53 -7.36
C PRO A 20 10.22 1.41 -6.34
N ASP A 21 10.44 2.69 -6.66
CA ASP A 21 11.09 3.65 -5.75
C ASP A 21 10.18 3.99 -4.55
N ALA A 22 8.88 4.22 -4.81
CA ALA A 22 7.89 4.47 -3.78
C ALA A 22 7.72 3.25 -2.87
N LEU A 23 7.67 2.05 -3.44
CA LEU A 23 7.62 0.79 -2.68
C LEU A 23 8.89 0.58 -1.85
N ALA A 24 10.08 0.76 -2.42
CA ALA A 24 11.33 0.58 -1.69
C ALA A 24 11.44 1.55 -0.50
N LEU A 25 11.04 2.82 -0.70
CA LEU A 25 11.00 3.81 0.37
C LEU A 25 9.98 3.44 1.45
N ALA A 26 8.77 3.01 1.07
CA ALA A 26 7.73 2.58 1.99
C ALA A 26 8.14 1.34 2.79
N THR A 27 8.65 0.30 2.12
CA THR A 27 9.15 -0.93 2.78
C THR A 27 10.27 -0.61 3.76
N ARG A 28 11.17 0.32 3.43
CA ARG A 28 12.21 0.78 4.37
C ARG A 28 11.60 1.45 5.60
N GLN A 29 10.61 2.32 5.43
CA GLN A 29 9.97 3.02 6.55
C GLN A 29 9.17 2.06 7.45
N VAL A 30 8.43 1.13 6.86
CA VAL A 30 7.72 0.07 7.59
C VAL A 30 8.71 -0.78 8.39
N LYS A 31 9.82 -1.19 7.75
CA LYS A 31 10.87 -1.97 8.43
C LYS A 31 11.60 -1.20 9.52
N ASP A 32 11.85 0.09 9.33
CA ASP A 32 12.48 0.95 10.35
C ASP A 32 11.57 1.10 11.58
N ARG A 33 10.27 1.24 11.36
CA ARG A 33 9.27 1.43 12.41
C ARG A 33 8.91 0.15 13.16
N PHE A 34 8.78 -0.97 12.45
CA PHE A 34 8.22 -2.24 12.96
C PHE A 34 9.20 -3.42 12.90
N GLY A 35 10.43 -3.20 12.46
CA GLY A 35 11.44 -4.24 12.35
C GLY A 35 10.99 -5.37 11.41
N SER A 36 11.04 -6.60 11.93
CA SER A 36 10.65 -7.81 11.20
C SER A 36 9.19 -8.21 11.43
N GLU A 37 8.44 -7.46 12.24
CA GLU A 37 7.04 -7.78 12.61
C GLU A 37 6.05 -7.42 11.50
N ALA A 38 6.42 -6.50 10.61
CA ALA A 38 5.63 -6.13 9.45
C ALA A 38 6.47 -6.16 8.16
N VAL A 39 5.89 -6.72 7.10
CA VAL A 39 6.48 -6.74 5.76
C VAL A 39 5.47 -6.12 4.79
N LEU A 40 5.94 -5.16 3.99
CA LEU A 40 5.15 -4.54 2.94
C LEU A 40 5.45 -5.21 1.60
N GLU A 41 4.41 -5.73 0.96
CA GLU A 41 4.46 -6.36 -0.36
C GLU A 41 3.46 -5.68 -1.30
N TYR A 42 3.89 -5.44 -2.54
CA TYR A 42 2.99 -4.99 -3.61
C TYR A 42 2.43 -6.19 -4.34
N PHE A 43 1.13 -6.14 -4.60
CA PHE A 43 0.42 -7.17 -5.32
C PHE A 43 -0.36 -6.54 -6.47
N ASP A 44 0.06 -6.84 -7.69
CA ASP A 44 -0.64 -6.38 -8.88
C ASP A 44 -1.84 -7.28 -9.15
N VAL A 45 -3.05 -6.70 -9.08
CA VAL A 45 -4.29 -7.44 -9.34
C VAL A 45 -4.57 -7.61 -10.85
N LEU A 46 -3.87 -6.87 -11.70
CA LEU A 46 -4.02 -6.95 -13.16
C LEU A 46 -3.10 -8.02 -13.76
N ASP A 47 -2.02 -8.37 -13.06
CA ASP A 47 -1.12 -9.43 -13.47
C ASP A 47 -1.89 -10.75 -13.73
N GLU A 48 -1.69 -11.28 -14.94
CA GLU A 48 -2.43 -12.43 -15.46
C GLU A 48 -1.80 -13.77 -15.04
N THR A 49 -0.74 -13.74 -14.22
CA THR A 49 -0.20 -14.96 -13.64
C THR A 49 -1.30 -15.62 -12.81
N ASP A 50 -1.59 -16.90 -13.09
CA ASP A 50 -2.68 -17.67 -12.49
C ASP A 50 -2.51 -17.76 -10.97
N ASN A 51 -2.98 -16.73 -10.28
CA ASN A 51 -2.89 -16.59 -8.84
C ASN A 51 -4.32 -16.51 -8.32
N SER A 52 -4.78 -17.58 -7.69
CA SER A 52 -6.14 -17.69 -7.13
C SER A 52 -6.50 -16.50 -6.24
N ARG A 53 -5.52 -15.91 -5.54
CA ARG A 53 -5.70 -14.71 -4.72
C ARG A 53 -5.95 -13.45 -5.56
N ALA A 54 -5.32 -13.31 -6.73
CA ALA A 54 -5.57 -12.21 -7.67
C ALA A 54 -7.01 -12.26 -8.19
N ASN A 55 -7.46 -13.45 -8.58
CA ASN A 55 -8.82 -13.67 -9.05
C ASN A 55 -9.87 -13.31 -7.99
N GLU A 56 -9.66 -13.74 -6.74
CA GLU A 56 -10.57 -13.41 -5.63
C GLU A 56 -10.68 -11.89 -5.42
N TRP A 57 -9.54 -11.18 -5.34
CA TRP A 57 -9.56 -9.74 -5.12
C TRP A 57 -10.10 -8.97 -6.32
N ARG A 58 -9.79 -9.38 -7.56
CA ARG A 58 -10.40 -8.81 -8.77
C ARG A 58 -11.92 -8.90 -8.73
N GLN A 59 -12.44 -10.07 -8.33
CA GLN A 59 -13.89 -10.26 -8.21
C GLN A 59 -14.46 -9.36 -7.10
N LYS A 60 -13.86 -9.35 -5.91
CA LYS A 60 -14.28 -8.51 -4.78
C LYS A 60 -14.27 -7.02 -5.12
N ILE A 61 -13.24 -6.53 -5.82
CA ILE A 61 -13.14 -5.14 -6.27
C ILE A 61 -14.33 -4.78 -7.15
N ARG A 62 -14.66 -5.64 -8.11
CA ARG A 62 -15.78 -5.42 -9.05
C ARG A 62 -17.15 -5.54 -8.36
N GLU A 63 -17.35 -6.55 -7.52
CA GLU A 63 -18.63 -6.79 -6.85
C GLU A 63 -18.96 -5.72 -5.81
N ARG A 64 -17.94 -5.16 -5.15
CA ARG A 64 -18.09 -4.18 -4.08
C ARG A 64 -17.78 -2.74 -4.49
N ASP A 65 -17.51 -2.51 -5.77
CA ASP A 65 -17.13 -1.20 -6.32
C ASP A 65 -15.98 -0.54 -5.52
N LEU A 66 -14.95 -1.32 -5.18
CA LEU A 66 -13.83 -0.82 -4.39
C LEU A 66 -12.90 0.03 -5.25
N SER A 67 -12.52 1.20 -4.73
CA SER A 67 -11.49 2.02 -5.34
C SER A 67 -10.11 1.45 -5.07
N VAL A 68 -9.28 1.33 -6.11
CA VAL A 68 -7.86 1.01 -5.99
C VAL A 68 -7.05 2.29 -5.75
N PRO A 69 -5.84 2.22 -5.12
CA PRO A 69 -5.19 1.04 -4.54
C PRO A 69 -5.92 0.50 -3.29
N LEU A 70 -5.64 -0.76 -2.90
CA LEU A 70 -6.14 -1.38 -1.68
C LEU A 70 -4.99 -1.66 -0.70
N LEU A 71 -5.15 -1.29 0.57
CA LEU A 71 -4.27 -1.71 1.64
C LEU A 71 -4.87 -2.93 2.35
N LEU A 72 -4.12 -4.04 2.32
CA LEU A 72 -4.47 -5.26 3.03
C LEU A 72 -3.46 -5.49 4.17
N ILE A 73 -3.94 -5.75 5.38
CA ILE A 73 -3.10 -6.17 6.51
C ILE A 73 -3.58 -7.55 6.93
N ASN A 74 -2.66 -8.53 7.00
CA ASN A 74 -2.97 -9.94 7.26
C ASN A 74 -4.09 -10.52 6.36
N GLY A 75 -4.20 -10.01 5.11
CA GLY A 75 -5.23 -10.43 4.16
C GLY A 75 -6.60 -9.76 4.34
N HIS A 76 -6.76 -8.88 5.33
CA HIS A 76 -7.98 -8.12 5.55
C HIS A 76 -7.89 -6.72 4.96
N LEU A 77 -8.96 -6.26 4.31
CA LEU A 77 -9.04 -4.92 3.73
C LEU A 77 -9.07 -3.87 4.84
N ARG A 78 -8.11 -2.95 4.84
CA ARG A 78 -8.00 -1.83 5.79
C ARG A 78 -8.31 -0.49 5.15
N ILE A 79 -7.80 -0.23 3.95
CA ILE A 79 -8.03 1.01 3.22
C ILE A 79 -8.35 0.67 1.76
N ALA A 80 -9.34 1.36 1.19
CA ALA A 80 -9.63 1.34 -0.24
C ALA A 80 -9.59 2.78 -0.79
N GLY A 81 -8.94 2.97 -1.93
CA GLY A 81 -8.73 4.27 -2.56
C GLY A 81 -7.33 4.84 -2.29
N GLN A 82 -7.11 6.10 -2.60
CA GLN A 82 -5.80 6.73 -2.44
C GLN A 82 -5.39 6.79 -0.96
N PHE A 83 -4.16 6.37 -0.68
CA PHE A 83 -3.52 6.50 0.62
C PHE A 83 -2.03 6.73 0.48
N ASP A 84 -1.44 7.36 1.50
CA ASP A 84 0.00 7.62 1.58
C ASP A 84 0.66 6.79 2.69
N ILE A 85 2.00 6.81 2.73
CA ILE A 85 2.79 6.03 3.69
C ILE A 85 2.40 6.27 5.16
N ARG A 86 1.97 7.49 5.50
CA ARG A 86 1.52 7.81 6.87
C ARG A 86 0.30 6.98 7.26
N GLN A 87 -0.64 6.79 6.34
CA GLN A 87 -1.83 5.96 6.56
C GLN A 87 -1.49 4.46 6.59
N VAL A 88 -0.48 4.03 5.84
CA VAL A 88 0.03 2.64 5.93
C VAL A 88 0.60 2.38 7.32
N ILE A 89 1.47 3.28 7.80
CA ILE A 89 2.08 3.17 9.13
C ILE A 89 1.00 3.17 10.23
N ASP A 90 0.06 4.12 10.17
CA ASP A 90 -1.06 4.22 11.13
C ASP A 90 -1.92 2.94 11.15
N ALA A 91 -2.25 2.40 9.97
CA ALA A 91 -3.03 1.17 9.89
C ALA A 91 -2.29 -0.06 10.44
N VAL A 92 -0.96 -0.13 10.27
CA VAL A 92 -0.13 -1.20 10.84
C VAL A 92 0.00 -1.04 12.36
N GLU A 93 0.21 0.19 12.86
CA GLU A 93 0.21 0.49 14.30
C GLU A 93 -1.11 0.04 14.94
N ALA A 94 -2.24 0.46 14.38
CA ALA A 94 -3.56 0.10 14.87
C ALA A 94 -3.79 -1.42 14.89
N GLU A 95 -3.30 -2.16 13.88
CA GLU A 95 -3.41 -3.63 13.87
C GLU A 95 -2.61 -4.27 15.00
N MET A 96 -1.38 -3.81 15.24
CA MET A 96 -0.54 -4.35 16.31
C MET A 96 -1.08 -4.02 17.71
N GLU A 97 -1.66 -2.83 17.89
CA GLU A 97 -2.31 -2.43 19.15
C GLU A 97 -3.59 -3.24 19.42
N MET A 98 -4.29 -3.65 18.36
CA MET A 98 -5.52 -4.44 18.44
C MET A 98 -5.28 -5.94 18.64
N GLY A 99 -4.01 -6.40 18.68
CA GLY A 99 -3.56 -7.73 19.12
C GLY A 99 -4.60 -8.83 18.98
N THR A 100 -4.77 -9.35 17.75
CA THR A 100 -5.66 -10.51 17.49
C THR A 100 -4.99 -11.83 17.85
#